data_AF-A0A9W9SMU9-F1
#
_entry.id   AF-A0A9W9SMU9-F1
#
_cell.length_a   1.000
_cell.length_b   1.000
_cell.length_c   1.000
_cell.angle_alpha   90.00
_cell.angle_beta   90.00
_cell.angle_gamma   90.00
#
_symmetry.space_group_name_H-M   'P 1'
#
loop_
_entity.id
_entity.type
_entity.pdbx_description
1 polymer ?
#
loop_
_entity_poly.entity_id
_entity_poly.type
_entity_poly.pdbx_seq_one_letter_code
_entity_poly.pdbx_strand_id
1 'polypeptide(L)'
;MINYVLLSPRGMELPNEVLAQVQDIITVTGTEMISDILHTVPFALELSINPIMSARSLIYPLSGIAIFEFALPDAAEFALDRLGFIGRQYGFPQAIDSANMVLQTKDLEDW
;
A
#
# COMPACT_ATOMS: atom_id res chain seq x y z
N MET A 1 -8.97 8.41 17.50
CA MET A 1 -9.61 7.08 17.50
C MET A 1 -10.91 7.20 16.73
N ILE A 2 -10.88 6.92 15.43
CA ILE A 2 -12.06 7.03 14.56
C ILE A 2 -12.86 5.74 14.71
N ASN A 3 -14.13 5.84 15.14
CA ASN A 3 -15.06 4.72 15.17
C ASN A 3 -15.52 4.42 13.74
N TYR A 4 -14.97 3.38 13.12
CA TYR A 4 -15.48 2.87 11.86
C TYR A 4 -16.79 2.11 12.11
N VAL A 5 -17.91 2.79 11.90
CA VAL A 5 -19.21 2.11 11.72
C VAL A 5 -19.28 1.62 10.28
N LEU A 6 -18.89 0.36 10.05
CA LEU A 6 -19.13 -0.28 8.75
C LEU A 6 -20.62 -0.57 8.64
N LEU A 7 -21.34 0.33 7.98
CA LEU A 7 -22.77 0.16 7.69
C LEU A 7 -22.93 -0.96 6.64
N SER A 8 -23.75 -1.95 6.96
CA SER A 8 -24.31 -2.85 5.95
C SER A 8 -24.98 -2.03 4.83
N PRO A 9 -25.02 -2.49 3.56
CA PRO A 9 -25.75 -1.84 2.48
C PRO A 9 -27.24 -1.54 2.79
N ARG A 10 -27.77 -2.09 3.90
CA ARG A 10 -29.13 -1.88 4.40
C ARG A 10 -29.22 -0.97 5.65
N GLY A 11 -28.16 -0.27 6.03
CA GLY A 11 -28.16 0.63 7.19
C GLY A 11 -28.20 -0.08 8.55
N MET A 12 -27.79 -1.35 8.60
CA MET A 12 -27.69 -2.13 9.84
C MET A 12 -26.25 -2.05 10.37
N GLU A 13 -26.09 -1.65 11.63
CA GLU A 13 -24.82 -1.74 12.33
C GLU A 13 -24.40 -3.21 12.47
N LEU A 14 -23.16 -3.51 12.08
CA LEU A 14 -22.61 -4.85 12.25
C LEU A 14 -22.31 -5.10 13.74
N PRO A 15 -22.60 -6.30 14.28
CA PRO A 15 -22.18 -6.65 15.62
C PRO A 15 -20.65 -6.51 15.79
N ASN A 16 -20.19 -6.07 16.96
CA ASN A 16 -18.75 -5.87 17.23
C ASN A 16 -17.90 -7.12 16.97
N GLU A 17 -18.44 -8.32 17.24
CA GLU A 17 -17.77 -9.59 16.95
C GLU A 17 -17.54 -9.81 15.44
N VAL A 18 -18.49 -9.38 14.61
CA VAL A 18 -18.38 -9.45 13.15
C VAL A 18 -17.35 -8.42 12.66
N LEU A 19 -17.36 -7.21 13.23
CA LEU A 19 -16.35 -6.19 12.92
C LEU A 19 -14.93 -6.66 13.25
N ALA A 20 -14.74 -7.28 14.41
CA ALA A 20 -13.45 -7.83 14.83
C ALA A 20 -12.98 -8.94 13.87
N GLN A 21 -13.86 -9.89 13.53
CA GLN A 21 -13.53 -10.95 12.56
C GLN A 21 -13.15 -10.40 11.19
N VAL A 22 -13.86 -9.37 10.72
CA VAL A 22 -13.55 -8.71 9.44
C VAL A 22 -12.18 -8.02 9.50
N GLN A 23 -11.87 -7.33 10.60
CA GLN A 23 -10.56 -6.70 10.81
C GLN A 23 -9.42 -7.73 10.84
N ASP A 24 -9.62 -8.86 11.51
CA ASP A 24 -8.63 -9.94 11.56
C ASP A 24 -8.36 -10.50 10.16
N ILE A 25 -9.41 -10.77 9.38
CA ILE A 25 -9.29 -11.26 8.00
C ILE A 25 -8.56 -10.23 7.12
N ILE A 26 -8.95 -8.95 7.18
CA ILE A 26 -8.31 -7.88 6.41
C ILE A 26 -6.83 -7.78 6.76
N THR A 27 -6.48 -7.88 8.05
CA THR A 27 -5.10 -7.79 8.51
C THR A 27 -4.27 -8.96 8.00
N VAL A 28 -4.76 -10.19 8.14
CA VAL A 28 -4.04 -11.40 7.72
C VAL A 28 -3.87 -11.41 6.19
N THR A 29 -4.98 -11.29 5.45
CA THR A 29 -4.93 -11.31 3.97
C THR A 29 -4.14 -10.13 3.42
N GLY A 30 -4.29 -8.94 4.01
CA GLY A 30 -3.51 -7.77 3.64
C GLY A 30 -2.01 -7.97 3.85
N THR A 31 -1.62 -8.56 4.98
CA THR A 31 -0.20 -8.85 5.29
C THR A 31 0.38 -9.87 4.31
N GLU A 32 -0.36 -10.93 3.97
CA GLU A 32 0.07 -11.92 2.97
C GLU A 32 0.27 -11.27 1.59
N MET A 33 -0.70 -10.46 1.14
CA MET A 33 -0.59 -9.74 -0.14
C MET A 33 0.58 -8.75 -0.17
N ILE A 34 0.79 -8.00 0.92
CA ILE A 34 1.94 -7.10 1.05
C ILE A 34 3.23 -7.91 0.93
N SER A 35 3.36 -8.98 1.70
CA SER A 35 4.54 -9.84 1.67
C SER A 35 4.82 -10.32 0.25
N ASP A 36 3.82 -10.87 -0.45
CA ASP A 36 3.98 -11.36 -1.81
C ASP A 36 4.46 -10.26 -2.76
N ILE A 37 3.82 -9.08 -2.74
CA ILE A 37 4.22 -7.94 -3.58
C ILE A 37 5.67 -7.56 -3.28
N LEU A 38 6.03 -7.36 -2.01
CA LEU A 38 7.37 -6.91 -1.63
C LEU A 38 8.45 -7.91 -2.05
N HIS A 39 8.17 -9.21 -1.96
CA HIS A 39 9.08 -10.25 -2.46
C HIS A 39 9.28 -10.19 -3.97
N THR A 40 8.31 -9.70 -4.76
CA THR A 40 8.48 -9.54 -6.22
C THR A 40 9.33 -8.34 -6.62
N VAL A 41 9.50 -7.35 -5.74
CA VAL A 41 10.14 -6.08 -6.09
C VAL A 41 11.58 -6.24 -6.58
N PRO A 42 12.47 -6.99 -5.89
CA PRO A 42 13.84 -7.21 -6.37
C PRO A 42 13.86 -7.91 -7.74
N PHE A 43 12.96 -8.87 -7.95
CA PHE A 43 12.89 -9.58 -9.23
C PHE A 43 12.48 -8.66 -10.38
N ALA A 44 11.51 -7.79 -10.15
CA ALA A 44 11.01 -6.85 -11.16
C ALA A 44 11.99 -5.70 -11.43
N LEU A 45 12.68 -5.19 -10.41
CA LEU A 45 13.52 -3.99 -10.54
C LEU A 45 14.99 -4.28 -10.82
N GLU A 46 15.52 -5.41 -10.33
CA GLU A 46 16.97 -5.68 -10.33
C GLU A 46 17.34 -6.92 -11.15
N LEU A 47 16.47 -7.94 -11.18
CA LEU A 47 16.75 -9.21 -11.86
C LEU A 47 16.03 -9.38 -13.21
N SER A 48 15.13 -8.45 -13.57
CA SER A 48 14.38 -8.51 -14.83
C SER A 48 15.29 -8.19 -16.03
N ILE A 49 15.08 -8.91 -17.14
CA ILE A 49 15.75 -8.62 -18.43
C ILE A 49 15.32 -7.25 -18.97
N ASN A 50 14.11 -6.80 -18.62
CA ASN A 50 13.60 -5.48 -18.98
C ASN A 50 12.94 -4.81 -17.76
N PRO A 51 13.75 -4.24 -16.85
CA PRO A 51 13.26 -3.74 -15.58
C PRO A 51 12.35 -2.52 -15.73
N ILE A 52 12.46 -1.74 -16.82
CA ILE A 52 11.56 -0.61 -17.10
C ILE A 52 10.11 -1.08 -17.27
N MET A 53 9.91 -2.18 -18.02
CA MET A 53 8.57 -2.72 -18.26
C MET A 53 7.94 -3.25 -16.96
N SER A 54 8.73 -3.95 -16.15
CA SER A 54 8.30 -4.50 -14.86
C SER A 54 8.12 -3.42 -13.78
N ALA A 55 8.93 -2.36 -13.80
CA ALA A 55 8.84 -1.26 -12.84
C ALA A 55 7.50 -0.53 -12.93
N ARG A 56 6.97 -0.34 -14.15
CA ARG A 56 5.67 0.32 -14.33
C ARG A 56 4.53 -0.45 -13.66
N SER A 57 4.54 -1.79 -13.71
CA SER A 57 3.52 -2.62 -13.07
C SER A 57 3.57 -2.59 -11.54
N LEU A 58 4.70 -2.19 -10.95
CA LEU A 58 4.84 -2.07 -9.50
C LEU A 58 4.30 -0.77 -8.92
N ILE A 59 4.04 0.25 -9.75
CA ILE A 59 3.63 1.57 -9.25
C ILE A 59 2.32 1.45 -8.47
N TYR A 60 1.29 0.85 -9.05
CA TYR A 60 0.00 0.70 -8.39
C TYR A 60 0.05 -0.13 -7.08
N PRO A 61 0.62 -1.36 -7.07
CA PRO A 61 0.67 -2.14 -5.83
C PRO A 61 1.52 -1.47 -4.75
N LEU A 62 2.64 -0.82 -5.09
CA LEU A 62 3.44 -0.10 -4.09
C LEU A 62 2.72 1.13 -3.54
N SER A 63 1.98 1.88 -4.37
CA SER A 63 1.13 2.96 -3.89
C SER A 63 0.06 2.44 -2.93
N GLY A 64 -0.55 1.29 -3.24
CA GLY A 64 -1.52 0.62 -2.37
C GLY A 64 -0.94 0.25 -1.00
N ILE A 65 0.26 -0.35 -0.97
CA ILE A 65 0.95 -0.69 0.28
C ILE A 65 1.28 0.56 1.09
N ALA A 66 1.77 1.62 0.43
CA ALA A 66 2.18 2.85 1.10
C ALA A 66 1.03 3.58 1.81
N ILE A 67 -0.23 3.43 1.34
CA ILE A 67 -1.43 4.05 1.93
C ILE A 67 -2.29 3.09 2.76
N PHE A 68 -1.93 1.80 2.82
CA PHE A 68 -2.77 0.82 3.48
C PHE A 68 -2.65 0.94 5.00
N GLU A 69 -3.76 1.25 5.68
CA GLU A 69 -3.82 1.50 7.13
C GLU A 69 -3.28 0.33 7.97
N PHE A 70 -3.42 -0.91 7.46
CA PHE A 70 -2.95 -2.11 8.15
C PHE A 70 -1.57 -2.59 7.70
N ALA A 71 -0.86 -1.83 6.85
CA ALA A 71 0.51 -2.15 6.49
C ALA A 71 1.43 -1.91 7.69
N LEU A 72 2.42 -2.79 7.87
CA LEU A 72 3.51 -2.54 8.81
C LEU A 72 4.27 -1.27 8.37
N PRO A 73 4.71 -0.40 9.30
CA PRO A 73 5.41 0.84 8.97
C PRO A 73 6.59 0.62 8.01
N ASP A 74 7.42 -0.39 8.27
CA ASP A 74 8.58 -0.74 7.44
C ASP A 74 8.18 -1.14 6.00
N ALA A 75 7.02 -1.79 5.84
CA ALA A 75 6.51 -2.17 4.52
C ALA A 75 6.03 -0.95 3.73
N ALA A 76 5.36 0.00 4.40
CA ALA A 76 4.94 1.25 3.80
C ALA A 76 6.14 2.13 3.43
N GLU A 77 7.16 2.22 4.30
CA GLU A 77 8.40 2.96 4.02
C GLU A 77 9.18 2.34 2.85
N PHE A 78 9.34 1.02 2.84
CA PHE A 78 9.95 0.32 1.72
C PHE A 78 9.21 0.59 0.40
N ALA A 79 7.87 0.59 0.42
CA ALA A 79 7.09 0.87 -0.77
C ALA A 79 7.30 2.31 -1.30
N LEU A 80 7.36 3.30 -0.39
CA LEU A 80 7.65 4.70 -0.74
C LEU A 80 9.05 4.86 -1.35
N ASP A 81 10.05 4.23 -0.75
CA ASP A 81 11.42 4.25 -1.26
C ASP A 81 11.53 3.64 -2.66
N ARG A 82 10.77 2.57 -2.91
CA ARG A 82 10.71 1.91 -4.22
C ARG A 82 9.95 2.72 -5.26
N LEU A 83 8.87 3.40 -4.90
CA LEU A 83 8.20 4.38 -5.77
C LEU A 83 9.15 5.50 -6.17
N GLY A 84 9.86 6.08 -5.21
CA GLY A 84 10.85 7.12 -5.46
C GLY A 84 11.98 6.65 -6.40
N PHE A 85 12.48 5.44 -6.20
CA PHE A 85 13.47 4.84 -7.10
C PHE A 85 12.94 4.61 -8.51
N ILE A 86 11.75 4.02 -8.66
CA ILE A 86 11.13 3.78 -9.96
C ILE A 86 11.00 5.09 -10.74
N GLY A 87 10.54 6.15 -10.06
CA GLY A 87 10.41 7.46 -10.65
C GLY A 87 11.73 8.06 -11.11
N ARG A 88 12.76 8.01 -10.27
CA ARG A 88 14.09 8.58 -10.55
C ARG A 88 14.88 7.78 -11.59
N GLN A 89 14.87 6.46 -11.52
CA GLN A 89 15.71 5.60 -12.36
C GLN A 89 15.08 5.32 -13.72
N TYR A 90 13.76 5.14 -13.79
CA TYR A 90 13.08 4.73 -15.02
C TYR A 90 12.25 5.85 -15.65
N GLY A 91 12.25 7.05 -15.05
CA GLY A 91 11.59 8.22 -15.62
C GLY A 91 10.06 8.11 -15.59
N PHE A 92 9.50 7.63 -14.48
CA PHE A 92 8.05 7.54 -14.27
C PHE A 92 7.57 8.58 -13.26
N PRO A 93 7.17 9.80 -13.69
CA PRO A 93 6.68 10.85 -12.79
C PRO A 93 5.55 10.38 -11.88
N GLN A 94 4.63 9.54 -12.39
CA GLN A 94 3.51 9.04 -11.60
C GLN A 94 3.93 8.23 -10.35
N ALA A 95 5.14 7.65 -10.33
CA ALA A 95 5.66 6.98 -9.15
C ALA A 95 6.12 8.00 -8.08
N ILE A 96 6.73 9.10 -8.50
CA ILE A 96 7.12 10.20 -7.62
C ILE A 96 5.88 10.88 -7.06
N ASP A 97 4.90 11.17 -7.92
CA ASP A 97 3.63 11.80 -7.53
C ASP A 97 2.90 10.94 -6.50
N SER A 98 2.86 9.61 -6.72
CA SER A 98 2.28 8.67 -5.76
C SER A 98 2.97 8.75 -4.40
N ALA A 99 4.31 8.71 -4.36
CA ALA A 99 5.05 8.80 -3.11
C ALA A 99 4.81 10.13 -2.37
N ASN A 100 4.80 11.24 -3.11
CA ASN A 100 4.54 12.56 -2.54
C ASN A 100 3.14 12.70 -1.96
N MET A 101 2.12 12.14 -2.63
CA MET A 101 0.75 12.18 -2.13
C MET A 101 0.63 11.47 -0.77
N VAL A 102 1.28 10.33 -0.60
CA VAL A 102 1.27 9.61 0.69
C VAL A 102 1.95 10.43 1.78
N LEU A 103 3.11 11.02 1.49
CA LEU A 103 3.84 11.85 2.45
C LEU A 103 3.02 13.08 2.87
N GLN A 104 2.38 13.75 1.92
CA GLN A 104 1.48 14.88 2.19
C GLN A 104 0.27 14.48 3.03
N THR A 105 -0.29 13.29 2.83
CA THR A 105 -1.38 12.78 3.68
C THR A 105 -0.92 12.56 5.12
N LYS A 106 0.28 11.98 5.33
CA LYS A 106 0.85 11.83 6.69
C LYS A 106 1.05 13.17 7.38
N ASP A 107 1.61 14.15 6.66
CA ASP A 107 1.81 15.51 7.21
C ASP A 107 0.49 16.18 7.65
N LEU A 108 -0.64 15.83 7.03
CA LEU A 108 -1.97 16.34 7.40
C LEU A 108 -2.58 15.60 8.60
N GLU A 109 -2.26 14.33 8.80
CA GLU A 109 -2.75 13.53 9.93
C GLU A 109 -1.99 13.83 11.24
N ASP A 110 -0.75 14.31 11.13
CA ASP A 110 0.11 14.70 12.27
C ASP A 110 -0.16 16.12 12.81
N TRP A 111 -1.14 16.86 12.25
CA TRP A 111 -1.46 18.25 12.63
C TRP A 111 -2.57 18.39 13.67
#